data_AF-A0A0D8XKN6-F1
#
_entry.id   AF-A0A0D8XKN6-F1
#
_cell.length_a   1.000
_cell.length_b   1.000
_cell.length_c   1.000
_cell.angle_alpha   90.00
_cell.angle_beta   90.00
_cell.angle_gamma   90.00
#
_symmetry.space_group_name_H-M   'P 1'
#
loop_
_entity.id
_entity.type
_entity.pdbx_description
1 polymer ?
#
loop_
_entity_poly.entity_id
_entity_poly.type
_entity_poly.pdbx_seq_one_letter_code
_entity_poly.pdbx_strand_id
1 'polypeptide(L)'
;MKHSICLIYIERANNQLTFQLTVRLTCVTTAVHAYRLIMEPKISANVPLVSPELNVNMVHLDPYVNECVVDNGGCHHDCVNTIGTFYCRCWSGFELEANGKNCKDIDECATSNGGCSHRCVNSPGGHRCECPPGMQVNSGGRICVGKFQKFIEGI
;
A
#
# COMPACT_ATOMS: atom_id res chain seq x y z
N MET A 1 -21.20 2.88 -43.24
CA MET A 1 -21.51 1.88 -42.21
C MET A 1 -22.02 2.62 -40.97
N LYS A 2 -23.27 2.38 -40.53
CA LYS A 2 -23.83 3.02 -39.34
C LYS A 2 -23.42 2.18 -38.11
N HIS A 3 -22.68 2.75 -37.17
CA HIS A 3 -22.42 2.11 -35.87
C HIS A 3 -23.51 2.55 -34.90
N SER A 4 -24.22 1.59 -34.32
CA SER A 4 -25.23 1.83 -33.28
C SER A 4 -24.55 1.67 -31.92
N ILE A 5 -24.66 2.66 -31.05
CA ILE A 5 -24.24 2.54 -29.65
C ILE A 5 -25.48 2.18 -28.84
N CYS A 6 -25.45 1.02 -28.19
CA CYS A 6 -26.53 0.57 -27.32
C CYS A 6 -26.14 0.83 -25.87
N LEU A 7 -26.96 1.61 -25.17
CA LEU A 7 -26.75 1.92 -23.75
C LEU A 7 -27.70 1.05 -22.92
N ILE A 8 -27.15 0.44 -21.87
CA ILE A 8 -27.90 -0.36 -20.89
C ILE A 8 -28.30 0.58 -19.76
N TYR A 9 -29.61 0.76 -19.55
CA TYR A 9 -30.13 1.53 -18.43
C TYR A 9 -30.89 0.62 -17.47
N ILE A 10 -30.66 0.79 -16.16
CA ILE A 10 -31.41 0.13 -15.09
C ILE A 10 -32.48 1.11 -14.61
N GLU A 11 -33.74 0.89 -14.96
CA GLU A 11 -34.85 1.68 -14.39
C GLU A 11 -35.22 1.14 -13.00
N ARG A 12 -35.56 2.06 -12.09
CA ARG A 12 -35.69 1.83 -10.64
C ARG A 12 -36.59 0.64 -10.26
N ALA A 13 -36.18 -0.01 -9.16
CA ALA A 13 -36.94 -0.98 -8.40
C ALA A 13 -38.29 -0.41 -7.93
N ASN A 14 -39.37 -1.15 -8.16
CA ASN A 14 -40.67 -0.84 -7.58
C ASN A 14 -40.87 -1.65 -6.28
N ASN A 15 -41.45 -1.01 -5.29
CA ASN A 15 -41.46 -1.46 -3.90
C ASN A 15 -42.55 -2.52 -3.67
N GLN A 16 -42.18 -3.80 -3.61
CA GLN A 16 -42.60 -4.81 -2.63
C GLN A 16 -42.09 -6.21 -3.04
N LEU A 17 -41.14 -6.72 -2.26
CA LEU A 17 -40.78 -8.15 -2.10
C LEU A 17 -40.36 -8.99 -3.33
N THR A 18 -40.23 -8.43 -4.54
CA THR A 18 -39.58 -9.13 -5.68
C THR A 18 -38.73 -8.17 -6.51
N PHE A 19 -37.41 -8.37 -6.50
CA PHE A 19 -36.47 -7.67 -7.38
C PHE A 19 -36.45 -8.37 -8.75
N GLN A 20 -37.30 -7.94 -9.68
CA GLN A 20 -37.15 -8.30 -11.10
C GLN A 20 -36.50 -7.12 -11.82
N LEU A 21 -35.20 -7.22 -12.11
CA LEU A 21 -34.51 -6.23 -12.94
C LEU A 21 -35.00 -6.40 -14.39
N THR A 22 -35.65 -5.38 -14.94
CA THR A 22 -35.96 -5.36 -16.37
C THR A 22 -34.84 -4.64 -17.11
N VAL A 23 -34.07 -5.37 -17.93
CA VAL A 23 -33.01 -4.79 -18.78
C VAL A 23 -33.63 -4.39 -20.11
N ARG A 24 -33.53 -3.11 -20.49
CA ARG A 24 -33.89 -2.65 -21.85
C ARG A 24 -32.64 -2.18 -22.59
N LEU A 25 -32.53 -2.62 -23.84
CA LEU A 25 -31.48 -2.22 -24.76
C LEU A 25 -32.01 -1.08 -25.64
N THR A 26 -31.47 0.12 -25.48
CA THR A 26 -31.81 1.26 -26.35
C THR A 26 -30.60 1.61 -27.19
N CYS A 27 -30.73 1.46 -28.50
CA CYS A 27 -29.65 1.71 -29.45
C CYS A 27 -29.89 3.04 -30.16
N VAL A 28 -28.95 3.98 -30.01
CA VAL A 28 -29.02 5.29 -30.65
C VAL A 28 -28.09 5.28 -31.86
N THR A 29 -28.61 5.73 -33.01
CA THR A 29 -27.84 5.87 -34.25
C THR A 29 -27.43 7.33 -34.44
N THR A 30 -26.27 7.74 -33.94
CA THR A 30 -25.70 9.06 -34.27
C THR A 30 -24.35 8.91 -34.93
N ALA A 31 -24.18 9.61 -36.05
CA ALA A 31 -22.96 9.63 -36.85
C ALA A 31 -21.77 10.11 -36.01
N VAL A 32 -20.70 9.33 -36.04
CA VAL A 32 -19.45 9.54 -35.32
C VAL A 32 -18.76 10.81 -35.86
N HIS A 33 -18.81 11.95 -35.14
CA HIS A 33 -17.70 12.91 -35.18
C HIS A 33 -17.60 14.08 -34.17
N ALA A 34 -18.44 14.25 -33.15
CA ALA A 34 -18.21 15.38 -32.24
C ALA A 34 -18.80 15.16 -30.86
N TYR A 35 -18.40 16.01 -29.92
CA TYR A 35 -18.88 16.14 -28.54
C TYR A 35 -18.31 15.12 -27.53
N ARG A 36 -17.03 15.33 -27.21
CA ARG A 36 -16.48 15.36 -25.84
C ARG A 36 -17.04 14.34 -24.83
N LEU A 37 -16.16 13.41 -24.45
CA LEU A 37 -16.17 12.67 -23.20
C LEU A 37 -16.01 13.62 -21.98
N ILE A 38 -16.99 14.49 -21.72
CA ILE A 38 -17.14 15.21 -20.45
C ILE A 38 -18.63 15.49 -20.25
N MET A 39 -19.35 14.53 -19.66
CA MET A 39 -20.53 14.81 -18.83
C MET A 39 -20.58 13.76 -17.73
N GLU A 40 -20.10 14.16 -16.55
CA GLU A 40 -20.43 13.51 -15.29
C GLU A 40 -21.95 13.60 -15.06
N PRO A 41 -22.60 12.57 -14.49
CA PRO A 41 -23.64 12.79 -13.53
C PRO A 41 -23.01 12.71 -12.14
N LYS A 42 -22.83 13.87 -11.50
CA LYS A 42 -22.75 13.93 -10.04
C LYS A 42 -24.01 13.26 -9.47
N ILE A 43 -23.84 12.11 -8.84
CA ILE A 43 -24.82 11.58 -7.88
C ILE A 43 -24.12 11.55 -6.53
N SER A 44 -24.21 12.66 -5.82
CA SER A 44 -23.99 12.69 -4.38
C SER A 44 -25.28 12.26 -3.68
N ALA A 45 -25.10 11.54 -2.58
CA ALA A 45 -26.10 11.20 -1.57
C ALA A 45 -27.10 10.09 -1.95
N ASN A 46 -26.62 8.84 -1.86
CA ASN A 46 -27.20 7.77 -1.03
C ASN A 46 -26.60 6.43 -1.48
N VAL A 47 -25.40 6.09 -0.99
CA VAL A 47 -24.97 4.69 -0.93
C VAL A 47 -25.50 4.17 0.40
N PRO A 48 -26.54 3.32 0.43
CA PRO A 48 -27.01 2.73 1.66
C PRO A 48 -25.92 1.80 2.20
N LEU A 49 -25.61 2.02 3.47
CA LEU A 49 -24.95 1.13 4.42
C LEU A 49 -24.77 -0.31 3.94
N VAL A 50 -23.50 -0.73 3.86
CA VAL A 50 -23.01 -2.04 4.27
C VAL A 50 -23.91 -3.21 3.85
N SER A 51 -23.74 -3.73 2.63
CA SER A 51 -24.17 -5.10 2.34
C SER A 51 -23.34 -6.04 3.22
N PRO A 52 -23.93 -6.82 4.16
CA PRO A 52 -23.14 -7.56 5.14
C PRO A 52 -22.52 -8.86 4.62
N GLU A 53 -22.65 -9.20 3.33
CA GLU A 53 -22.09 -10.47 2.81
C GLU A 53 -21.62 -10.37 1.35
N LEU A 54 -20.64 -9.49 1.07
CA LEU A 54 -19.79 -9.71 -0.10
C LEU A 54 -18.34 -9.58 0.33
N ASN A 55 -17.66 -10.73 0.48
CA ASN A 55 -16.23 -10.81 0.60
C ASN A 55 -15.61 -10.38 -0.73
N VAL A 56 -15.47 -9.07 -0.90
CA VAL A 56 -14.82 -8.50 -2.05
C VAL A 56 -13.37 -8.20 -1.69
N ASN A 57 -12.54 -9.22 -1.88
CA ASN A 57 -11.23 -9.04 -2.51
C ASN A 57 -11.38 -8.46 -3.93
N MET A 58 -12.21 -7.42 -4.11
CA MET A 58 -12.31 -6.68 -5.36
C MET A 58 -11.29 -5.57 -5.30
N VAL A 59 -10.16 -5.85 -5.95
CA VAL A 59 -9.34 -4.87 -6.65
C VAL A 59 -10.25 -3.77 -7.16
N HIS A 60 -10.11 -2.56 -6.63
CA HIS A 60 -10.92 -1.42 -7.02
C HIS A 60 -10.49 -1.01 -8.43
N LEU A 61 -11.07 -1.63 -9.46
CA LEU A 61 -10.73 -1.42 -10.88
C LEU A 61 -11.05 0.00 -11.40
N ASP A 62 -11.22 0.98 -10.53
CA ASP A 62 -11.31 2.40 -10.91
C ASP A 62 -9.88 2.94 -11.06
N PRO A 63 -9.43 3.21 -12.29
CA PRO A 63 -8.07 3.69 -12.55
C PRO A 63 -7.78 5.09 -11.99
N TYR A 64 -8.80 5.84 -11.53
CA TYR A 64 -8.67 7.24 -11.14
C TYR A 64 -8.88 7.49 -9.64
N VAL A 65 -9.23 6.47 -8.87
CA VAL A 65 -9.26 6.58 -7.41
C VAL A 65 -7.82 6.57 -6.90
N ASN A 66 -7.54 7.41 -5.91
CA ASN A 66 -6.29 7.38 -5.17
C ASN A 66 -6.60 7.00 -3.73
N GLU A 67 -6.45 5.73 -3.38
CA GLU A 67 -6.76 5.20 -2.06
C GLU A 67 -5.80 5.74 -0.98
N CYS A 68 -4.63 6.24 -1.36
CA CYS A 68 -3.64 6.77 -0.43
C CYS A 68 -4.04 8.11 0.19
N VAL A 69 -5.00 8.84 -0.41
CA VAL A 69 -5.44 10.13 0.16
C VAL A 69 -6.34 9.96 1.38
N VAL A 70 -6.89 8.76 1.59
CA VAL A 70 -7.76 8.44 2.72
C VAL A 70 -7.02 7.49 3.65
N ASP A 71 -6.71 7.95 4.86
CA ASP A 71 -6.03 7.15 5.90
C ASP A 71 -4.77 6.43 5.39
N ASN A 72 -4.07 7.02 4.41
CA ASN A 72 -2.89 6.40 3.80
C ASN A 72 -3.18 4.98 3.25
N GLY A 73 -4.39 4.70 2.73
CA GLY A 73 -4.80 3.35 2.33
C GLY A 73 -4.86 2.32 3.46
N GLY A 74 -4.74 2.76 4.72
CA GLY A 74 -4.52 1.94 5.91
C GLY A 74 -3.11 1.34 5.98
N CYS A 75 -2.13 1.88 5.25
CA CYS A 75 -0.75 1.42 5.29
C CYS A 75 -0.02 1.93 6.54
N HIS A 76 0.83 1.09 7.13
CA HIS A 76 1.67 1.48 8.27
C HIS A 76 2.74 2.50 7.88
N HIS A 77 3.43 2.29 6.76
CA HIS A 77 4.43 3.20 6.21
C HIS A 77 3.90 3.91 4.96
N ASP A 78 4.46 3.69 3.77
CA ASP A 78 4.07 4.43 2.58
C ASP A 78 2.90 3.72 1.88
N CYS A 79 1.90 4.48 1.45
CA CYS A 79 0.94 4.02 0.44
C CYS A 79 1.40 4.42 -0.96
N VAL A 80 1.37 3.47 -1.89
CA VAL A 80 1.69 3.69 -3.30
C VAL A 80 0.45 3.46 -4.14
N ASN A 81 -0.09 4.55 -4.68
CA ASN A 81 -1.21 4.50 -5.59
C ASN A 81 -0.77 4.00 -6.97
N THR A 82 -1.55 3.12 -7.57
CA THR A 82 -1.35 2.63 -8.93
C THR A 82 -2.67 2.67 -9.69
N ILE A 83 -2.66 2.36 -10.99
CA ILE A 83 -3.88 2.41 -11.79
C ILE A 83 -4.75 1.21 -11.41
N GLY A 84 -5.91 1.47 -10.79
CA GLY A 84 -6.90 0.46 -10.43
C GLY A 84 -6.58 -0.33 -9.16
N THR A 85 -5.61 0.12 -8.35
CA THR A 85 -5.31 -0.41 -7.01
C THR A 85 -4.27 0.47 -6.31
N PHE A 86 -3.98 0.16 -5.06
CA PHE A 86 -2.82 0.65 -4.33
C PHE A 86 -2.07 -0.53 -3.67
N TYR A 87 -0.88 -0.27 -3.13
CA TYR A 87 -0.20 -1.19 -2.24
C TYR A 87 0.59 -0.44 -1.17
N CYS A 88 0.85 -1.10 -0.04
CA CYS A 88 1.67 -0.55 1.02
C CYS A 88 3.14 -0.93 0.82
N ARG A 89 4.03 0.03 1.07
CA ARG A 89 5.48 -0.14 0.99
C ARG A 89 6.11 0.22 2.33
N CYS A 90 6.95 -0.69 2.81
CA CYS A 90 7.70 -0.49 4.04
C CYS A 90 8.99 0.30 3.79
N TRP A 91 9.40 1.11 4.77
CA TRP A 91 10.72 1.72 4.78
C TRP A 91 11.84 0.68 4.82
N SER A 92 13.06 1.09 4.45
CA SER A 92 14.24 0.25 4.54
C SER A 92 14.43 -0.30 5.95
N GLY A 93 14.78 -1.58 6.07
CA GLY A 93 14.89 -2.28 7.36
C GLY A 93 13.57 -2.87 7.87
N PHE A 94 12.48 -2.77 7.10
CA PHE A 94 11.19 -3.35 7.46
C PHE A 94 10.64 -4.26 6.35
N GLU A 95 9.93 -5.30 6.75
CA GLU A 95 9.22 -6.23 5.86
C GLU A 95 7.70 -6.04 5.93
N LEU A 96 7.02 -6.21 4.79
CA LEU A 96 5.56 -6.13 4.72
C LEU A 96 4.96 -7.43 5.27
N GLU A 97 4.09 -7.32 6.28
CA GLU A 97 3.41 -8.46 6.86
C GLU A 97 2.38 -9.06 5.88
N ALA A 98 1.94 -10.29 6.16
CA ALA A 98 1.00 -11.02 5.30
C ALA A 98 -0.36 -10.33 5.09
N ASN A 99 -0.72 -9.37 5.95
CA ASN A 99 -1.91 -8.54 5.77
C ASN A 99 -1.77 -7.46 4.69
N GLY A 100 -0.57 -7.30 4.11
CA GLY A 100 -0.28 -6.35 3.04
C GLY A 100 -0.30 -4.88 3.45
N LYS A 101 -0.36 -4.57 4.76
CA LYS A 101 -0.51 -3.21 5.28
C LYS A 101 0.49 -2.83 6.36
N ASN A 102 0.78 -3.76 7.26
CA ASN A 102 1.69 -3.53 8.36
C ASN A 102 3.13 -3.77 7.93
N CYS A 103 4.03 -3.03 8.57
CA CYS A 103 5.46 -3.18 8.39
C CYS A 103 6.08 -3.61 9.70
N LYS A 104 6.79 -4.73 9.67
CA LYS A 104 7.51 -5.29 10.81
C LYS A 104 8.99 -5.05 10.62
N ASP A 105 9.67 -4.69 11.70
CA ASP A 105 11.12 -4.51 11.72
C ASP A 105 11.83 -5.83 11.37
N ILE A 106 12.83 -5.75 10.50
CA ILE A 106 13.67 -6.90 10.14
C ILE A 106 14.72 -7.03 11.23
N ASP A 107 14.72 -8.13 11.96
CA ASP A 107 15.77 -8.41 12.93
C ASP A 107 17.04 -8.89 12.21
N GLU A 108 17.95 -7.96 11.88
CA GLU A 108 19.22 -8.32 11.24
C GLU A 108 20.12 -9.14 12.17
N CYS A 109 19.94 -9.05 13.49
CA CYS A 109 20.71 -9.82 14.46
C CYS A 109 20.33 -11.30 14.46
N ALA A 110 19.10 -11.65 14.05
CA ALA A 110 18.65 -13.03 13.93
C ALA A 110 19.44 -13.83 12.87
N THR A 111 20.04 -13.14 11.89
CA THR A 111 20.83 -13.76 10.82
C THR A 111 22.30 -13.42 10.96
N SER A 112 23.14 -14.43 11.21
CA SER A 112 24.60 -14.26 11.30
C SER A 112 25.03 -13.12 12.24
N ASN A 113 24.26 -12.88 13.32
CA ASN A 113 24.51 -11.82 14.29
C ASN A 113 24.63 -10.41 13.64
N GLY A 114 23.89 -10.13 12.56
CA GLY A 114 23.99 -8.86 11.82
C GLY A 114 25.36 -8.60 11.20
N GLY A 115 26.22 -9.62 11.11
CA GLY A 115 27.62 -9.47 10.73
C GLY A 115 28.49 -8.80 11.80
N CYS A 116 27.99 -8.65 13.03
CA CYS A 116 28.75 -8.11 14.15
C CYS A 116 29.78 -9.13 14.65
N SER A 117 30.99 -8.65 14.95
CA SER A 117 32.04 -9.46 15.59
C SER A 117 31.71 -9.86 17.04
N HIS A 118 30.92 -9.04 17.74
CA HIS A 118 30.59 -9.23 19.16
C HIS A 118 29.06 -9.15 19.36
N ARG A 119 28.54 -8.17 20.12
CA ARG A 119 27.10 -8.08 20.38
C ARG A 119 26.42 -7.35 19.24
N CYS A 120 25.40 -7.96 18.64
CA CYS A 120 24.44 -7.27 17.79
C CYS A 120 23.27 -6.77 18.64
N VAL A 121 22.81 -5.55 18.36
CA VAL A 121 21.59 -5.00 18.95
C VAL A 121 20.67 -4.55 17.83
N ASN A 122 19.53 -5.22 17.74
CA ASN A 122 18.49 -4.88 16.79
C ASN A 122 17.81 -3.56 17.20
N SER A 123 17.43 -2.75 16.23
CA SER A 123 16.67 -1.52 16.44
C SER A 123 15.71 -1.26 15.28
N PRO A 124 14.67 -0.44 15.45
CA PRO A 124 13.75 -0.14 14.35
C PRO A 124 14.47 0.42 13.12
N GLY A 125 14.39 -0.28 11.99
CA GLY A 125 14.96 0.09 10.70
C GLY A 125 16.44 -0.24 10.51
N GLY A 126 17.03 -1.01 11.43
CA GLY A 126 18.40 -1.50 11.29
C GLY A 126 19.05 -1.89 12.61
N HIS A 127 20.29 -2.33 12.57
CA HIS A 127 21.01 -2.81 13.75
C HIS A 127 22.32 -2.06 13.99
N ARG A 128 22.88 -2.24 15.19
CA ARG A 128 24.24 -1.79 15.52
C ARG A 128 25.04 -2.86 16.23
N CYS A 129 26.35 -2.81 16.04
CA CYS A 129 27.28 -3.65 16.78
C CYS A 129 27.77 -2.94 18.03
N GLU A 130 27.77 -3.64 19.15
CA GLU A 130 28.26 -3.15 20.43
C GLU A 130 29.49 -3.94 20.86
N CYS A 131 30.50 -3.20 21.31
CA CYS A 131 31.79 -3.76 21.71
C CYS A 131 31.89 -3.91 23.23
N PRO A 132 32.64 -4.91 23.70
CA PRO A 132 33.04 -4.99 25.10
C PRO A 132 33.81 -3.74 25.58
N PRO A 133 33.89 -3.51 26.89
CA PRO A 133 34.71 -2.43 27.45
C PRO A 133 36.16 -2.47 26.95
N GLY A 134 36.72 -1.30 26.63
CA GLY A 134 38.08 -1.19 26.10
C GLY A 134 38.21 -1.41 24.58
N MET A 135 37.11 -1.62 23.86
CA MET A 135 37.09 -1.77 22.40
C MET A 135 36.20 -0.73 21.72
N GLN A 136 36.38 -0.54 20.41
CA GLN A 136 35.51 0.28 19.56
C GLN A 136 35.24 -0.42 18.25
N VAL A 137 34.10 -0.11 17.65
CA VAL A 137 33.77 -0.56 16.31
C VAL A 137 34.73 0.10 15.31
N ASN A 138 35.20 -0.65 14.31
CA ASN A 138 36.01 -0.15 13.22
C ASN A 138 35.20 0.76 12.27
N SER A 139 35.86 1.37 11.27
CA SER A 139 35.19 2.19 10.25
C SER A 139 34.10 1.45 9.48
N GLY A 140 34.19 0.12 9.40
CA GLY A 140 33.18 -0.74 8.79
C GLY A 140 31.94 -1.02 9.65
N GLY A 141 31.86 -0.49 10.87
CA GLY A 141 30.65 -0.61 11.70
C GLY A 141 30.39 -2.00 12.29
N ARG A 142 31.29 -2.98 12.08
CA ARG A 142 31.02 -4.40 12.37
C ARG A 142 32.04 -5.10 13.27
N ILE A 143 33.31 -4.69 13.19
CA ILE A 143 34.41 -5.37 13.88
C ILE A 143 34.86 -4.53 15.07
N CYS A 144 34.89 -5.12 16.25
CA CYS A 144 35.46 -4.48 17.43
C CYS A 144 36.98 -4.61 17.41
N VAL A 145 37.66 -3.48 17.51
CA VAL A 145 39.10 -3.37 17.65
C VAL A 145 39.43 -2.78 19.01
N GLY A 146 40.53 -3.24 19.61
CA GLY A 146 40.99 -2.69 20.90
C GLY A 146 41.23 -1.18 20.78
N LYS A 147 40.75 -0.42 21.78
CA LYS A 147 41.27 0.93 21.98
C LYS A 147 42.71 0.75 22.42
N PHE A 148 43.68 1.06 21.57
CA PHE A 148 45.03 1.31 22.05
C PHE A 148 44.92 2.53 22.94
N GLN A 149 44.77 2.32 24.24
CA GLN A 149 44.92 3.37 25.23
C GLN A 149 46.32 3.94 24.97
N LYS A 150 46.39 5.18 24.48
CA LYS A 150 47.65 5.94 24.45
C LYS A 150 48.11 6.08 25.90
N PHE A 151 48.85 5.11 26.41
CA PHE A 151 49.57 5.17 27.68
C PHE A 151 50.89 5.98 27.52
N ILE A 152 50.86 7.09 26.76
CA ILE A 152 52.02 7.98 26.60
C ILE A 152 51.55 9.45 26.62
N GLU A 153 50.79 9.84 27.65
CA GLU A 153 50.69 11.24 28.08
C GLU A 153 50.95 11.31 29.58
N GLY A 154 52.11 10.79 30.01
CA GLY A 154 52.49 10.78 31.42
C GLY A 154 53.90 10.28 31.70
N ILE A 155 54.84 10.48 30.75
CA ILE A 155 56.28 10.49 31.06
C ILE A 155 56.66 11.94 31.32
#